data_AF-A0A9N8K7Z8-F1
#
_entry.id   AF-A0A9N8K7Z8-F1
#
_cell.length_a   1.000
_cell.length_b   1.000
_cell.length_c   1.000
_cell.angle_alpha   90.00
_cell.angle_beta   90.00
_cell.angle_gamma   90.00
#
_symmetry.space_group_name_H-M   'P 1'
#
loop_
_entity.id
_entity.type
_entity.pdbx_description
1 polymer ?
#
loop_
_entity_poly.entity_id
_entity_poly.type
_entity_poly.pdbx_seq_one_letter_code
_entity_poly.pdbx_strand_id
1 'polypeptide(L)'
;MDTCQGIRITDHPLKETHSFATISRVGDEQGFRVLMSRAGDWTSNFIDNPPTRIWVKGAPVYGVMRVALMFKKVLVVATGTGIGPCLSLLESCPEHPMHVLWMGSNPRESYGDAIINSVFTADSGACIVDTSKAGRVTFSDWFTPDMLSPNRKPLSSSPTLLSPDRLSVVLNAVVFRCLAPFSTPEEKWIQCRP
;
A
#
# COMPACT_ATOMS: atom_id res chain seq x y z
N MET A 1 15.76 -9.34 2.69
CA MET A 1 14.49 -10.03 2.36
C MET A 1 14.16 -9.65 0.93
N ASP A 2 13.70 -10.60 0.10
CA ASP A 2 13.40 -10.28 -1.30
C ASP A 2 12.13 -9.43 -1.41
N THR A 3 12.00 -8.71 -2.52
CA THR A 3 10.85 -7.88 -2.85
C THR A 3 9.56 -8.70 -3.03
N CYS A 4 8.43 -8.09 -2.69
CA CYS A 4 7.08 -8.64 -2.82
C CYS A 4 6.92 -9.97 -2.06
N GLN A 5 7.37 -10.03 -0.81
CA GLN A 5 7.13 -11.19 0.06
C GLN A 5 5.95 -10.96 1.00
N GLY A 6 5.32 -12.06 1.39
CA GLY A 6 4.36 -12.15 2.47
C GLY A 6 4.92 -13.05 3.55
N ILE A 7 4.71 -12.67 4.79
CA ILE A 7 5.13 -13.41 5.97
C ILE A 7 3.95 -13.66 6.88
N ARG A 8 4.11 -14.64 7.76
CA ARG A 8 3.16 -14.94 8.82
C ARG A 8 3.82 -14.64 10.16
N ILE A 9 3.30 -13.66 10.89
CA ILE A 9 3.88 -13.23 12.17
C ILE A 9 2.98 -13.60 13.34
N THR A 10 3.59 -13.84 14.49
CA THR A 10 2.92 -14.02 15.77
C THR A 10 3.81 -13.48 16.90
N ASP A 11 3.18 -13.02 17.98
CA ASP A 11 3.86 -12.66 19.23
C ASP A 11 4.25 -13.90 20.05
N HIS A 12 3.66 -15.07 19.78
CA HIS A 12 3.94 -16.31 20.51
C HIS A 12 3.84 -17.55 19.59
N PRO A 13 4.84 -18.46 19.55
CA PRO A 13 4.95 -19.51 18.52
C PRO A 13 3.83 -20.56 18.51
N LEU A 14 3.03 -20.65 19.58
CA LEU A 14 1.94 -21.60 19.76
C LEU A 14 0.55 -20.94 19.71
N LYS A 15 0.48 -19.65 19.41
CA LYS A 15 -0.78 -18.89 19.30
C LYS A 15 -1.19 -18.69 17.84
N GLU A 16 -2.24 -17.88 17.66
CA GLU A 16 -2.68 -17.38 16.37
C GLU A 16 -1.54 -16.74 15.57
N THR A 17 -1.67 -16.73 14.24
CA THR A 17 -0.65 -16.20 13.34
C THR A 17 -1.33 -15.45 12.21
N HIS A 18 -0.83 -14.26 11.92
CA HIS A 18 -1.46 -13.34 10.97
C HIS A 18 -0.53 -13.06 9.79
N SER A 19 -1.10 -12.98 8.59
CA SER A 19 -0.33 -12.82 7.34
C SER A 19 -0.22 -11.35 6.95
N PHE A 20 0.99 -10.89 6.63
CA PHE A 20 1.24 -9.52 6.18
C PHE A 20 2.17 -9.50 4.98
N ALA A 21 1.96 -8.53 4.10
CA ALA A 21 2.93 -8.22 3.05
C ALA A 21 4.09 -7.43 3.64
N THR A 22 5.31 -7.79 3.25
CA THR A 22 6.52 -7.07 3.64
C THR A 22 6.78 -5.94 2.66
N ILE A 23 6.89 -4.74 3.20
CA ILE A 23 7.39 -3.57 2.49
C ILE A 23 8.92 -3.58 2.60
N SER A 24 9.57 -3.29 1.48
CA SER A 24 11.02 -3.31 1.37
C SER A 24 11.68 -2.29 2.29
N ARG A 25 12.97 -2.52 2.54
CA ARG A 25 13.83 -1.64 3.35
C ARG A 25 13.93 -0.25 2.73
N VAL A 26 14.13 0.76 3.58
CA VAL A 26 14.56 2.10 3.16
C VAL A 26 16.06 2.21 3.47
N GLY A 27 16.88 2.51 2.46
CA GLY A 27 18.33 2.68 2.63
C GLY A 27 19.06 1.43 3.12
N ASP A 28 20.00 1.63 4.05
CA ASP A 28 20.91 0.59 4.57
C ASP A 28 20.36 -0.17 5.79
N GLU A 29 19.12 0.11 6.21
CA GLU A 29 18.53 -0.54 7.37
C GLU A 29 18.29 -2.04 7.13
N GLN A 30 18.68 -2.86 8.10
CA GLN A 30 18.41 -4.29 8.08
C GLN A 30 16.99 -4.57 8.57
N GLY A 31 16.24 -5.38 7.82
CA GLY A 31 14.90 -5.83 8.20
C GLY A 31 13.87 -5.67 7.10
N PHE A 32 12.60 -5.59 7.53
CA PHE A 32 11.44 -5.32 6.68
C PHE A 32 10.42 -4.49 7.45
N ARG A 33 9.48 -3.89 6.73
CA ARG A 33 8.36 -3.16 7.33
C ARG A 33 7.05 -3.89 7.03
N VAL A 34 6.09 -3.81 7.93
CA VAL A 34 4.71 -4.26 7.66
C VAL A 34 3.75 -3.11 7.93
N LEU A 35 2.76 -2.97 7.06
CA LEU A 35 1.63 -2.08 7.28
C LEU A 35 0.52 -2.88 7.97
N MET A 36 0.12 -2.44 9.17
CA MET A 36 -0.86 -3.12 10.01
C MET A 36 -1.92 -2.12 10.47
N SER A 37 -3.18 -2.44 10.18
CA SER A 37 -4.34 -1.74 10.71
C SER A 37 -5.00 -2.56 11.83
N ARG A 38 -5.79 -1.88 12.66
CA ARG A 38 -6.63 -2.56 13.64
C ARG A 38 -7.79 -3.28 12.97
N ALA A 39 -7.76 -4.61 12.99
CA ALA A 39 -8.79 -5.46 12.40
C ALA A 39 -9.33 -6.51 13.40
N GLY A 40 -8.74 -6.61 14.59
CA GLY A 40 -9.15 -7.52 15.65
C GLY A 40 -8.22 -7.44 16.87
N ASP A 41 -8.56 -8.17 17.92
CA ASP A 41 -7.90 -8.10 19.23
C ASP A 41 -6.39 -8.29 19.14
N TRP A 42 -5.92 -9.24 18.33
CA TRP A 42 -4.50 -9.49 18.13
C TRP A 42 -3.78 -8.28 17.53
N THR A 43 -4.26 -7.75 16.40
CA THR A 43 -3.65 -6.57 15.74
C THR A 43 -3.71 -5.34 16.63
N SER A 44 -4.81 -5.17 17.38
CA SER A 44 -4.96 -4.05 18.30
C SER A 44 -3.95 -4.12 19.44
N ASN A 45 -3.85 -5.28 20.11
CA ASN A 45 -2.87 -5.48 21.16
C ASN A 45 -1.44 -5.35 20.64
N PHE A 46 -1.15 -5.83 19.42
CA PHE A 46 0.16 -5.70 18.80
C PHE A 46 0.55 -4.24 18.54
N ILE A 47 -0.42 -3.40 18.16
CA ILE A 47 -0.26 -1.95 17.93
C ILE A 47 -0.08 -1.19 19.24
N ASP A 48 -0.84 -1.54 20.28
CA ASP A 48 -0.80 -0.88 21.59
C ASP A 48 0.45 -1.28 22.39
N ASN A 49 0.79 -2.57 22.34
CA ASN A 49 1.88 -3.19 23.09
C ASN A 49 2.86 -3.87 22.12
N PRO A 50 3.66 -3.09 21.36
CA PRO A 50 4.56 -3.64 20.36
C PRO A 50 5.58 -4.59 21.02
N PRO A 51 5.66 -5.86 20.57
CA PRO A 51 6.56 -6.83 21.19
C PRO A 51 8.02 -6.55 20.80
N THR A 52 8.96 -6.89 21.69
CA THR A 52 10.41 -6.75 21.43
C THR A 52 10.95 -7.80 20.47
N ARG A 53 10.22 -8.92 20.31
CA ARG A 53 10.55 -10.03 19.42
C ARG A 53 9.28 -10.56 18.79
N ILE A 54 9.39 -10.99 17.54
CA ILE A 54 8.29 -11.60 16.79
C ILE A 54 8.74 -12.96 16.28
N TRP A 55 7.78 -13.83 16.02
CA TRP A 55 8.01 -15.13 15.42
C TRP A 55 7.47 -15.13 14.00
N VAL A 56 8.30 -15.56 13.04
CA VAL A 56 7.87 -15.78 11.66
C VAL A 56 7.57 -17.25 11.46
N LYS A 57 6.36 -17.57 11.02
CA LYS A 57 5.88 -18.95 10.86
C LYS A 57 6.00 -19.40 9.40
N GLY A 58 6.91 -20.35 9.17
CA GLY A 58 7.16 -20.94 7.86
C GLY A 58 8.02 -20.04 6.95
N ALA A 59 8.14 -20.43 5.68
CA ALA A 59 8.90 -19.67 4.71
C ALA A 59 8.11 -18.45 4.19
N PRO A 60 8.79 -17.32 3.88
CA PRO A 60 8.19 -16.22 3.14
C PRO A 60 7.63 -16.69 1.79
N VAL A 61 6.50 -16.10 1.39
CA VAL A 61 5.81 -16.44 0.14
C VAL A 61 5.82 -15.23 -0.78
N TYR A 62 6.13 -15.39 -2.06
CA TYR A 62 6.03 -14.28 -3.00
C TYR A 62 4.57 -13.88 -3.25
N GLY A 63 4.27 -12.60 -3.10
CA GLY A 63 2.96 -12.02 -3.33
C GLY A 63 2.68 -11.71 -4.79
N VAL A 64 1.39 -11.51 -5.10
CA VAL A 64 0.88 -11.23 -6.46
C VAL A 64 1.57 -10.05 -7.14
N MET A 65 2.03 -9.07 -6.36
CA MET A 65 2.68 -7.88 -6.88
C MET A 65 3.95 -8.21 -7.68
N ARG A 66 4.62 -9.33 -7.41
CA ARG A 66 5.82 -9.75 -8.18
C ARG A 66 5.52 -10.00 -9.66
N VAL A 67 4.28 -10.39 -9.99
CA VAL A 67 3.81 -10.64 -11.37
C VAL A 67 3.83 -9.36 -12.20
N ALA A 68 3.70 -8.19 -11.57
CA ALA A 68 3.66 -6.90 -12.26
C ALA A 68 4.91 -6.65 -13.13
N LEU A 69 6.07 -7.16 -12.72
CA LEU A 69 7.33 -7.04 -13.46
C LEU A 69 7.32 -7.71 -14.85
N MET A 70 6.35 -8.59 -15.13
CA MET A 70 6.20 -9.21 -16.45
C MET A 70 5.51 -8.30 -17.47
N PHE A 71 4.89 -7.21 -17.04
CA PHE A 71 4.19 -6.28 -17.92
C PHE A 71 5.09 -5.10 -18.29
N LYS A 72 4.85 -4.48 -19.45
CA LYS A 72 5.67 -3.34 -19.91
C LYS A 72 5.34 -2.03 -19.20
N LYS A 73 4.08 -1.87 -18.79
CA LYS A 73 3.52 -0.70 -18.11
C LYS A 73 2.41 -1.18 -17.18
N VAL A 74 2.41 -0.67 -15.95
CA VAL A 74 1.48 -1.13 -14.91
C VAL A 74 0.75 0.07 -14.30
N LEU A 75 -0.58 -0.03 -14.22
CA LEU A 75 -1.37 0.81 -13.33
C LEU A 75 -1.67 0.02 -12.06
N VAL A 76 -1.12 0.48 -10.95
CA VAL A 76 -1.34 -0.07 -9.62
C VAL A 76 -2.58 0.58 -9.04
N VAL A 77 -3.64 -0.21 -8.85
CA VAL A 77 -4.87 0.24 -8.18
C VAL A 77 -4.93 -0.38 -6.79
N ALA A 78 -4.94 0.46 -5.77
CA ALA A 78 -4.99 0.06 -4.37
C ALA A 78 -6.16 0.70 -3.61
N THR A 79 -6.69 -0.02 -2.63
CA THR A 79 -7.73 0.46 -1.71
C THR A 79 -7.33 0.23 -0.26
N GLY A 80 -7.38 1.28 0.57
CA GLY A 80 -6.99 1.23 1.97
C GLY A 80 -5.58 0.71 2.18
N THR A 81 -5.40 -0.21 3.14
CA THR A 81 -4.13 -0.89 3.45
C THR A 81 -3.58 -1.75 2.31
N GLY A 82 -4.37 -2.00 1.26
CA GLY A 82 -3.93 -2.69 0.03
C GLY A 82 -2.76 -2.01 -0.69
N ILE A 83 -2.40 -0.78 -0.32
CA ILE A 83 -1.18 -0.10 -0.77
C ILE A 83 0.11 -0.73 -0.24
N GLY A 84 0.07 -1.39 0.93
CA GLY A 84 1.26 -1.96 1.57
C GLY A 84 2.02 -2.96 0.68
N PRO A 85 1.36 -4.01 0.16
CA PRO A 85 2.01 -4.94 -0.78
C PRO A 85 2.52 -4.26 -2.06
N CYS A 86 1.89 -3.17 -2.50
CA CYS A 86 2.31 -2.41 -3.68
C CYS A 86 3.61 -1.65 -3.42
N LEU A 87 3.75 -1.04 -2.24
CA LEU A 87 4.96 -0.30 -1.85
C LEU A 87 6.22 -1.16 -1.90
N SER A 88 6.10 -2.44 -1.57
CA SER A 88 7.22 -3.38 -1.71
C SER A 88 7.83 -3.34 -3.12
N LEU A 89 6.98 -3.38 -4.16
CA LEU A 89 7.45 -3.32 -5.55
C LEU A 89 7.86 -1.91 -5.96
N LEU A 90 7.01 -0.93 -5.67
CA LEU A 90 7.20 0.47 -6.03
C LEU A 90 8.56 0.99 -5.52
N GLU A 91 8.92 0.69 -4.28
CA GLU A 91 10.19 1.11 -3.69
C GLU A 91 11.39 0.28 -4.17
N SER A 92 11.21 -1.01 -4.46
CA SER A 92 12.34 -1.88 -4.86
C SER A 92 12.67 -1.80 -6.34
N CYS A 93 11.72 -1.37 -7.16
CA CYS A 93 11.84 -1.35 -8.61
C CYS A 93 11.42 0.02 -9.17
N PRO A 94 12.08 1.12 -8.75
CA PRO A 94 11.70 2.48 -9.18
C PRO A 94 11.84 2.70 -10.68
N GLU A 95 12.70 1.93 -11.36
CA GLU A 95 12.91 2.01 -12.81
C GLU A 95 11.77 1.35 -13.62
N HIS A 96 10.90 0.55 -12.98
CA HIS A 96 9.82 -0.13 -13.68
C HIS A 96 8.64 0.83 -13.91
N PRO A 97 8.11 0.97 -15.15
CA PRO A 97 7.06 1.96 -15.45
C PRO A 97 5.72 1.63 -14.75
N MET A 98 5.51 2.23 -13.59
CA MET A 98 4.33 2.05 -12.75
C MET A 98 3.68 3.40 -12.46
N HIS A 99 2.35 3.45 -12.50
CA HIS A 99 1.58 4.56 -11.96
C HIS A 99 0.63 4.10 -10.87
N VAL A 100 0.42 4.93 -9.86
CA VAL A 100 -0.35 4.57 -8.66
C VAL A 100 -1.68 5.33 -8.64
N LEU A 101 -2.75 4.55 -8.48
CA LEU A 101 -4.08 5.02 -8.13
C LEU A 101 -4.46 4.42 -6.78
N TRP A 102 -4.54 5.26 -5.74
CA TRP A 102 -4.81 4.79 -4.39
C TRP A 102 -6.01 5.49 -3.79
N MET A 103 -6.96 4.70 -3.30
CA MET A 103 -8.16 5.18 -2.64
C MET A 103 -8.14 4.80 -1.16
N GLY A 104 -8.39 5.75 -0.28
CA GLY A 104 -8.49 5.52 1.15
C GLY A 104 -9.36 6.57 1.83
N SER A 105 -9.92 6.24 2.98
CA SER A 105 -10.61 7.22 3.82
C SER A 105 -9.56 7.95 4.67
N ASN A 106 -9.50 9.28 4.61
CA ASN A 106 -8.51 10.11 5.31
C ASN A 106 -7.07 9.57 5.20
N PRO A 107 -6.53 9.31 4.00
CA PRO A 107 -5.32 8.51 3.83
C PRO A 107 -4.10 9.09 4.56
N ARG A 108 -3.95 10.42 4.61
CA ARG A 108 -2.85 11.04 5.36
C ARG A 108 -2.96 10.84 6.88
N GLU A 109 -4.18 10.87 7.41
CA GLU A 109 -4.44 10.67 8.84
C GLU A 109 -4.28 9.19 9.23
N SER A 110 -4.78 8.28 8.39
CA SER A 110 -4.70 6.84 8.65
C SER A 110 -3.31 6.27 8.47
N TYR A 111 -2.62 6.61 7.37
CA TYR A 111 -1.35 5.97 6.99
C TYR A 111 -0.11 6.79 7.38
N GLY A 112 -0.31 8.07 7.69
CA GLY A 112 0.74 9.03 8.01
C GLY A 112 1.47 9.56 6.77
N ASP A 113 2.19 10.68 6.96
CA ASP A 113 2.93 11.33 5.88
C ASP A 113 4.03 10.44 5.29
N ALA A 114 4.60 9.51 6.07
CA ALA A 114 5.64 8.60 5.59
C ALA A 114 5.16 7.69 4.44
N ILE A 115 3.93 7.14 4.51
CA ILE A 115 3.37 6.31 3.42
C ILE A 115 3.10 7.21 2.22
N ILE A 116 2.44 8.33 2.46
CA ILE A 116 2.06 9.29 1.42
C ILE A 116 3.30 9.73 0.64
N ASN A 117 4.36 10.10 1.35
CA ASN A 117 5.62 10.51 0.75
C ASN A 117 6.33 9.35 0.03
N SER A 118 6.28 8.13 0.56
CA SER A 118 6.83 6.97 -0.15
C SER A 118 6.11 6.73 -1.49
N VAL A 119 4.78 6.80 -1.50
CA VAL A 119 3.99 6.69 -2.74
C VAL A 119 4.41 7.77 -3.75
N PHE A 120 4.50 9.04 -3.33
CA PHE A 120 4.90 10.12 -4.23
C PHE A 120 6.38 10.08 -4.64
N THR A 121 7.23 9.46 -3.82
CA THR A 121 8.65 9.26 -4.15
C THR A 121 8.79 8.18 -5.23
N ALA A 122 7.99 7.11 -5.14
CA ALA A 122 7.98 6.05 -6.14
C ALA A 122 7.26 6.44 -7.44
N ASP A 123 6.20 7.26 -7.34
CA ASP A 123 5.48 7.82 -8.47
C ASP A 123 5.07 9.26 -8.17
N SER A 124 5.79 10.23 -8.75
CA SER A 124 5.50 11.66 -8.59
C SER A 124 4.14 12.06 -9.19
N GLY A 125 3.61 11.25 -10.11
CA GLY A 125 2.29 11.42 -10.71
C GLY A 125 1.16 10.64 -10.01
N ALA A 126 1.43 10.05 -8.84
CA ALA A 126 0.47 9.21 -8.14
C ALA A 126 -0.83 9.97 -7.83
N CYS A 127 -1.96 9.29 -8.02
CA CYS A 127 -3.27 9.81 -7.71
C CYS A 127 -3.80 9.18 -6.41
N ILE A 128 -3.86 9.98 -5.34
CA ILE A 128 -4.40 9.55 -4.04
C ILE A 128 -5.74 10.23 -3.81
N VAL A 129 -6.81 9.45 -3.68
CA VAL A 129 -8.15 9.96 -3.39
C VAL A 129 -8.57 9.66 -1.97
N ASP A 130 -8.99 10.75 -1.32
CA ASP A 130 -9.59 10.76 -0.01
C ASP A 130 -11.11 10.53 -0.12
N THR A 131 -11.54 9.29 0.12
CA THR A 131 -12.94 8.88 -0.03
C THR A 131 -13.85 9.46 1.06
N SER A 132 -13.30 9.97 2.17
CA SER A 132 -14.11 10.65 3.20
C SER A 132 -14.65 12.00 2.71
N LYS A 133 -13.92 12.65 1.79
CA LYS A 133 -14.25 13.94 1.20
C LYS A 133 -14.92 13.78 -0.16
N ALA A 134 -14.45 12.84 -0.96
CA ALA A 134 -14.95 12.60 -2.31
C ALA A 134 -16.23 11.76 -2.35
N GLY A 135 -16.59 11.08 -1.25
CA GLY A 135 -17.64 10.06 -1.26
C GLY A 135 -17.21 8.79 -2.00
N ARG A 136 -18.17 7.95 -2.37
CA ARG A 136 -17.91 6.71 -3.10
C ARG A 136 -17.64 7.02 -4.57
N VAL A 137 -16.37 7.01 -4.94
CA VAL A 137 -15.92 7.14 -6.33
C VAL A 137 -15.96 5.79 -7.04
N THR A 138 -16.43 5.79 -8.28
CA THR A 138 -16.44 4.66 -9.20
C THR A 138 -15.35 4.82 -10.25
N PHE A 139 -14.88 3.73 -10.86
CA PHE A 139 -13.80 3.78 -11.85
C PHE A 139 -14.12 4.72 -13.04
N SER A 140 -15.39 4.85 -13.42
CA SER A 140 -15.85 5.78 -14.46
C SER A 140 -15.61 7.25 -14.12
N ASP A 141 -15.66 7.63 -12.84
CA ASP A 141 -15.50 9.02 -12.41
C ASP A 141 -14.07 9.53 -12.68
N TRP A 142 -13.11 8.62 -12.85
CA TRP A 142 -11.70 8.91 -13.08
C TRP A 142 -11.35 9.20 -14.54
N PHE A 143 -12.20 8.76 -15.47
CA PHE A 143 -12.05 9.07 -16.90
C PHE A 143 -12.86 10.31 -17.29
N THR A 144 -13.46 11.00 -16.31
CA THR A 144 -14.11 12.29 -16.59
C THR A 144 -13.04 13.36 -16.84
N PRO A 145 -13.24 14.21 -17.86
CA PRO A 145 -12.27 15.25 -18.24
C PRO A 145 -11.89 16.22 -17.10
N ASP A 146 -12.77 16.39 -16.11
CA ASP A 146 -12.60 17.35 -15.03
C ASP A 146 -11.54 16.91 -13.99
N MET A 147 -11.41 15.60 -13.74
CA MET A 147 -10.38 15.02 -12.87
C MET A 147 -9.01 14.91 -13.55
N LEU A 148 -8.99 14.84 -14.89
CA LEU A 148 -7.79 14.91 -15.73
C LEU A 148 -7.41 16.35 -16.12
N SER A 149 -8.13 17.36 -15.60
CA SER A 149 -7.93 18.74 -16.01
C SER A 149 -6.58 19.30 -15.50
N PRO A 150 -5.80 19.97 -16.36
CA PRO A 150 -4.43 20.42 -16.08
C PRO A 150 -4.32 21.59 -15.09
N ASN A 151 -5.39 21.95 -14.37
CA ASN A 151 -5.47 23.19 -13.60
C ASN A 151 -5.36 23.03 -12.07
N ARG A 152 -4.92 21.87 -11.57
CA ARG A 152 -4.25 21.81 -10.25
C ARG A 152 -2.75 21.76 -10.46
N LYS A 153 -2.04 22.68 -9.79
CA LYS A 153 -0.59 22.86 -9.89
C LYS A 153 0.15 21.50 -9.87
N PRO A 154 0.86 21.15 -10.95
CA PRO A 154 1.79 20.04 -10.93
C PRO A 154 3.00 20.46 -10.08
N LEU A 155 3.36 19.67 -9.06
CA LEU A 155 4.75 19.68 -8.63
C LEU A 155 5.54 18.91 -9.69
N SER A 156 6.05 19.69 -10.65
CA SER A 156 7.08 19.38 -11.66
C SER A 156 7.02 18.03 -12.40
N SER A 157 7.02 18.18 -13.73
CA SER A 157 7.08 17.17 -14.80
C SER A 157 5.73 16.57 -15.21
N SER A 158 5.45 16.70 -16.50
CA SER A 158 4.17 16.54 -17.17
C SER A 158 3.52 15.17 -16.96
N PRO A 159 2.19 15.08 -16.73
CA PRO A 159 1.50 13.80 -16.76
C PRO A 159 1.43 13.33 -18.22
N THR A 160 2.09 12.22 -18.53
CA THR A 160 1.90 11.53 -19.80
C THR A 160 0.50 10.93 -19.78
N LEU A 161 -0.43 11.52 -20.54
CA LEU A 161 -1.75 10.95 -20.80
C LEU A 161 -1.57 9.50 -21.31
N LEU A 162 -1.88 8.53 -20.46
CA LEU A 162 -1.75 7.11 -20.78
C LEU A 162 -2.89 6.71 -21.73
N SER A 163 -2.52 6.39 -22.98
CA SER A 163 -3.43 5.76 -23.95
C SER A 163 -3.93 4.40 -23.40
N PRO A 164 -5.25 4.11 -23.46
CA PRO A 164 -5.85 2.87 -22.92
C PRO A 164 -5.32 1.58 -23.55
N ASP A 165 -4.80 1.62 -24.78
CA ASP A 165 -4.67 0.44 -25.65
C ASP A 165 -3.50 -0.50 -25.31
N ARG A 166 -2.67 -0.17 -24.30
CA ARG A 166 -1.52 -1.01 -23.86
C ARG A 166 -1.28 -0.97 -22.35
N LEU A 167 -2.30 -0.67 -21.55
CA LEU A 167 -2.19 -0.63 -20.10
C LEU A 167 -2.53 -2.01 -19.51
N SER A 168 -1.61 -2.60 -18.75
CA SER A 168 -1.94 -3.77 -17.93
C SER A 168 -2.29 -3.28 -16.53
N VAL A 169 -3.54 -3.51 -16.11
CA VAL A 169 -4.01 -3.16 -14.76
C VAL A 169 -3.74 -4.32 -13.84
N VAL A 170 -2.89 -4.11 -12.83
CA VAL A 170 -2.71 -5.07 -11.74
C VAL A 170 -3.57 -4.56 -10.58
N LEU A 171 -4.74 -5.17 -10.41
CA LEU A 171 -5.62 -4.92 -9.27
C LEU A 171 -5.15 -5.74 -8.07
N ASN A 172 -4.74 -5.06 -7.01
CA ASN A 172 -4.58 -5.68 -5.70
C ASN A 172 -5.82 -5.36 -4.86
N ALA A 173 -6.91 -6.08 -5.11
CA ALA A 173 -8.14 -5.96 -4.34
C ALA A 173 -8.12 -6.96 -3.18
N VAL A 174 -7.49 -6.59 -2.06
CA VAL A 174 -7.80 -7.21 -0.77
C VAL A 174 -8.70 -6.25 -0.02
N VAL A 175 -10.00 -6.30 -0.33
CA VAL A 175 -11.04 -5.55 0.38
C VAL A 175 -11.40 -6.33 1.65
N PHE A 176 -10.80 -5.99 2.79
CA PHE A 176 -11.45 -6.29 4.07
C PHE A 176 -12.56 -5.28 4.27
N ARG A 177 -13.79 -5.71 3.96
CA ARG A 177 -15.01 -4.94 4.23
C ARG A 177 -15.26 -4.96 5.74
N CYS A 178 -14.85 -3.92 6.45
CA CYS A 178 -15.32 -3.69 7.81
C CYS A 178 -16.73 -3.10 7.73
N LEU A 179 -17.74 -3.88 8.16
CA LEU A 179 -19.13 -3.44 8.26
C LEU A 179 -19.39 -2.89 9.68
N ALA A 180 -19.05 -1.61 9.95
CA ALA A 180 -19.58 -0.79 11.06
C ALA A 180 -18.98 0.63 11.04
N PRO A 181 -19.64 1.66 11.62
CA PRO A 181 -19.40 3.07 11.32
C PRO A 181 -18.31 3.73 12.18
N PHE A 182 -17.55 4.65 11.55
CA PHE A 182 -16.77 5.80 12.05
C PHE A 182 -16.27 5.84 13.52
N SER A 183 -14.93 5.92 13.71
CA SER A 183 -14.23 6.95 14.51
C SER A 183 -12.69 6.77 14.55
N THR A 184 -11.95 7.70 13.91
CA THR A 184 -10.55 8.20 14.16
C THR A 184 -9.38 7.19 14.45
N PRO A 185 -8.13 7.64 14.71
CA PRO A 185 -6.93 7.36 13.90
C PRO A 185 -6.09 6.18 14.42
N GLU A 186 -6.09 5.03 13.73
CA GLU A 186 -5.52 3.80 14.32
C GLU A 186 -4.78 2.87 13.32
N GLU A 187 -3.67 3.33 12.74
CA GLU A 187 -2.69 2.43 12.10
C GLU A 187 -1.27 2.80 12.54
N LYS A 188 -0.42 1.78 12.79
CA LYS A 188 0.97 1.98 13.22
C LYS A 188 1.93 1.22 12.32
N TRP A 189 3.10 1.85 12.17
CA TRP A 189 4.26 1.30 11.48
C TRP A 189 5.03 0.36 12.37
N ILE A 190 5.36 -0.82 11.84
CA ILE A 190 6.19 -1.79 12.54
C ILE A 190 7.39 -2.12 11.67
N GLN A 191 8.54 -1.63 12.11
CA GLN A 191 9.83 -1.99 11.55
C GLN A 191 10.37 -3.19 12.30
N CYS A 192 10.53 -4.31 11.58
CA CYS A 192 11.05 -5.55 12.14
C CYS A 192 12.52 -5.67 11.76
N ARG A 193 13.41 -5.67 12.77
CA ARG A 193 14.82 -5.99 12.60
C ARG A 193 15.03 -7.51 12.71
N PRO A 194 16.02 -8.08 12.00
CA PRO A 194 16.33 -9.50 12.09
C PRO A 194 16.82 -9.91 13.49
#